data_AF-A0A3S3KEE3-F1
#
_entry.id   AF-A0A3S3KEE3-F1
#
_cell.length_a   1.000
_cell.length_b   1.000
_cell.length_c   1.000
_cell.angle_alpha   90.00
_cell.angle_beta   90.00
_cell.angle_gamma   90.00
#
_symmetry.space_group_name_H-M   'P 1'
#
loop_
_entity.id
_entity.type
_entity.pdbx_description
1 polymer ?
#
loop_
_entity_poly.entity_id
_entity_poly.type
_entity_poly.pdbx_seq_one_letter_code
_entity_poly.pdbx_strand_id
1 'polypeptide(L)' 'FDLPGPDPISIERCCDKYTQRQLLAEADVPMPAYRLAANATEVQSFAAEVGLPVVLKPAIGSGSIGVRLCRNVEE' A
#
# COMPACT_ATOMS: atom_id res chain seq x y z
N PHE A 1 0.26 -22.44 -19.21
CA PHE A 1 -0.08 -22.02 -20.58
C PHE A 1 1.14 -21.82 -21.47
N ASP A 2 2.40 -22.02 -21.01
CA ASP A 2 3.64 -21.81 -21.80
C ASP A 2 3.69 -20.53 -22.63
N LEU A 3 2.98 -19.51 -22.17
CA LEU A 3 3.04 -18.19 -22.73
C LEU A 3 4.17 -17.43 -22.03
N PRO A 4 4.96 -16.64 -22.77
CA PRO A 4 5.95 -15.77 -22.16
C PRO A 4 5.24 -14.77 -21.24
N GLY A 5 5.76 -14.62 -20.02
CA GLY A 5 5.19 -13.74 -19.02
C GLY A 5 6.11 -13.54 -17.83
N PRO A 6 5.80 -12.55 -16.98
CA PRO A 6 6.52 -12.37 -15.72
C PRO A 6 6.33 -13.58 -14.80
N ASP A 7 7.32 -13.81 -13.94
CA ASP A 7 7.27 -14.85 -12.92
C ASP A 7 6.01 -14.70 -12.05
N PRO A 8 5.18 -15.75 -11.89
CA PRO A 8 3.92 -15.66 -11.15
C PRO A 8 4.08 -15.21 -9.70
N ILE A 9 5.15 -15.63 -9.02
CA ILE A 9 5.44 -15.25 -7.63
C ILE A 9 5.72 -13.74 -7.56
N SER A 10 6.47 -13.23 -8.52
CA SER A 10 6.74 -11.79 -8.66
C SER A 10 5.45 -10.99 -8.90
N ILE A 11 4.50 -11.53 -9.68
CA ILE A 11 3.19 -10.89 -9.89
C ILE A 11 2.37 -10.87 -8.61
N GLU A 12 2.28 -11.99 -7.88
CA GLU A 12 1.57 -12.05 -6.61
C GLU A 12 2.11 -11.02 -5.60
N ARG A 13 3.43 -10.95 -5.46
CA ARG A 13 4.12 -9.96 -4.61
C ARG A 13 3.86 -8.51 -5.02
N CYS A 14 3.68 -8.24 -6.30
CA CYS A 14 3.34 -6.91 -6.81
C CYS A 14 1.86 -6.55 -6.66
N CYS A 15 0.97 -7.54 -6.61
CA CYS A 15 -0.48 -7.31 -6.47
C CYS A 15 -0.89 -6.96 -5.03
N ASP A 16 -0.18 -7.49 -4.03
CA ASP A 16 -0.32 -7.06 -2.64
C ASP A 16 0.67 -5.93 -2.31
N LYS A 17 0.13 -4.73 -2.13
CA LYS A 17 0.92 -3.53 -1.86
C LYS A 17 1.62 -3.59 -0.51
N TYR A 18 1.14 -4.37 0.46
CA TYR A 18 1.84 -4.51 1.74
C TYR A 18 3.11 -5.35 1.56
N THR A 19 2.97 -6.54 0.97
CA THR A 19 4.10 -7.40 0.59
C THR A 19 5.10 -6.67 -0.31
N GLN A 20 4.60 -5.93 -1.32
CA GLN A 20 5.44 -5.11 -2.19
C GLN A 20 6.31 -4.11 -1.40
N ARG A 21 5.72 -3.43 -0.41
CA ARG A 21 6.43 -2.43 0.40
C ARG A 21 7.50 -3.08 1.28
N GLN A 22 7.23 -4.25 1.84
CA GLN A 22 8.24 -5.00 2.61
C GLN A 22 9.46 -5.35 1.74
N LEU A 23 9.23 -5.88 0.53
CA LEU A 23 10.32 -6.21 -0.40
C LEU A 23 11.13 -5.00 -0.85
N LEU A 24 10.47 -3.86 -1.07
CA LEU A 24 11.15 -2.61 -1.40
C LEU A 24 11.99 -2.09 -0.22
N ALA A 25 11.53 -2.28 1.02
CA ALA A 25 12.28 -1.90 2.20
C ALA A 25 13.50 -2.80 2.41
N GLU A 26 13.36 -4.11 2.21
CA GLU A 26 14.48 -5.07 2.23
C GLU A 26 15.55 -4.77 1.18
N ALA A 27 15.15 -4.14 0.07
CA ALA A 27 16.05 -3.71 -1.00
C ALA A 27 16.54 -2.25 -0.86
N ASP A 28 16.35 -1.62 0.31
CA ASP A 28 16.76 -0.24 0.60
C ASP A 28 16.19 0.82 -0.38
N VAL A 29 15.04 0.55 -0.98
CA VAL A 29 14.39 1.51 -1.89
C VAL A 29 13.69 2.59 -1.06
N PRO A 30 14.00 3.89 -1.28
CA PRO A 30 13.34 4.98 -0.55
C PRO A 30 11.83 4.99 -0.79
N MET A 31 11.06 5.06 0.30
CA MET A 31 9.60 5.08 0.26
C MET A 31 9.03 6.03 1.31
N PRO A 32 7.83 6.58 1.08
CA PRO A 32 7.05 7.20 2.14
C PRO A 32 6.78 6.21 3.28
N ALA A 33 6.60 6.72 4.50
CA ALA A 33 6.12 5.92 5.62
C ALA A 33 4.81 5.20 5.24
N TYR A 34 4.66 3.97 5.69
CA TYR A 34 3.48 3.15 5.39
C TYR A 34 3.15 2.22 6.56
N ARG A 35 1.89 1.81 6.64
CA ARG A 35 1.41 0.81 7.60
C ARG A 35 0.22 0.07 6.99
N LEU A 36 0.06 -1.21 7.34
CA LEU A 36 -1.19 -1.93 7.10
C LEU A 36 -2.21 -1.53 8.17
N ALA A 37 -3.41 -1.16 7.75
CA ALA A 37 -4.50 -0.84 8.67
C ALA A 37 -5.69 -1.76 8.42
N ALA A 38 -6.20 -2.38 9.47
CA ALA A 38 -7.36 -3.27 9.45
C ALA A 38 -8.68 -2.53 9.70
N ASN A 39 -8.63 -1.32 10.23
CA ASN A 39 -9.79 -0.52 10.61
C ASN A 39 -9.48 0.99 10.58
N ALA A 40 -10.52 1.81 10.71
CA ALA A 40 -10.41 3.28 10.66
C ALA A 40 -9.53 3.85 11.80
N THR A 41 -9.59 3.27 13.00
CA THR A 41 -8.79 3.72 14.15
C THR A 41 -7.29 3.63 13.86
N GLU A 42 -6.86 2.55 13.21
CA GLU A 42 -5.46 2.37 12.82
C GLU A 42 -5.02 3.36 11.73
N VAL A 43 -5.91 3.70 10.79
CA VAL A 43 -5.66 4.75 9.78
C VAL A 43 -5.48 6.10 10.46
N GLN A 44 -6.37 6.47 11.38
CA GLN A 44 -6.32 7.74 12.11
C GLN A 44 -5.05 7.84 12.97
N SER A 45 -4.69 6.76 13.66
CA SER A 45 -3.46 6.69 14.44
C SER A 45 -2.21 6.87 13.57
N PHE A 46 -2.16 6.22 12.40
CA PHE A 46 -1.06 6.40 11.46
C PHE A 46 -0.98 7.85 10.95
N ALA A 47 -2.11 8.45 10.54
CA ALA A 47 -2.15 9.82 10.07
C ALA A 47 -1.72 10.83 11.16
N ALA A 48 -2.05 10.58 12.43
CA ALA A 48 -1.58 11.40 13.55
C ALA A 48 -0.06 11.28 13.78
N GLU A 49 0.53 10.13 13.48
CA GLU A 49 1.97 9.87 13.62
C GLU A 49 2.79 10.46 12.47
N VAL A 50 2.37 10.28 11.22
CA VAL A 50 3.15 10.71 10.04
C VAL A 50 2.77 12.10 9.52
N GLY A 51 1.64 12.65 9.96
CA GLY A 51 1.06 13.89 9.45
C GLY A 51 0.22 13.72 8.19
N LEU A 52 -0.73 14.64 8.01
CA LEU A 52 -1.56 14.75 6.81
C LEU A 52 -0.86 15.59 5.72
N PRO A 53 -1.17 15.35 4.42
CA PRO A 53 -2.12 14.38 3.90
C PRO A 53 -1.56 12.96 3.81
N VAL A 54 -2.43 11.95 3.88
CA VAL A 54 -2.08 10.53 3.69
C VAL A 54 -2.82 9.91 2.50
N VAL A 55 -2.26 8.85 1.92
CA VAL A 55 -2.95 8.05 0.88
C VAL A 55 -3.46 6.75 1.50
N LEU A 56 -4.78 6.61 1.57
CA LEU A 56 -5.45 5.36 1.96
C LEU A 56 -5.80 4.56 0.70
N LYS A 57 -5.55 3.25 0.72
CA LYS A 57 -5.89 2.35 -0.39
C LYS A 57 -5.99 0.89 0.05
N PRO A 58 -6.78 0.05 -0.64
CA PRO A 58 -6.76 -1.40 -0.43
C PRO A 58 -5.37 -1.99 -0.67
N ALA A 59 -4.94 -2.90 0.21
CA ALA A 59 -3.68 -3.63 0.07
C ALA A 59 -3.64 -4.41 -1.26
N ILE A 60 -4.70 -5.17 -1.53
CA ILE A 60 -4.89 -5.95 -2.77
C ILE A 60 -5.87 -5.23 -3.69
N GLY A 61 -5.60 -5.25 -4.99
CA GLY A 61 -6.48 -4.70 -6.03
C GLY A 61 -5.77 -3.76 -6.99
N SER A 62 -6.48 -3.33 -8.03
CA SER A 62 -5.94 -2.54 -9.14
C SER A 62 -6.94 -1.46 -9.60
N GLY A 63 -6.55 -0.66 -10.61
CA GLY A 63 -7.44 0.33 -11.22
C GLY A 63 -7.81 1.52 -10.33
N SER A 64 -6.99 1.82 -9.31
CA SER A 64 -7.22 2.90 -8.34
C SER A 64 -8.53 2.80 -7.54
N ILE A 65 -9.19 1.64 -7.57
CA ILE A 65 -10.43 1.40 -6.82
C ILE A 65 -10.11 1.49 -5.33
N GLY A 66 -10.86 2.34 -4.61
CA GLY A 66 -10.69 2.56 -3.17
C GLY A 66 -9.48 3.42 -2.79
N VAL A 67 -8.73 3.98 -3.75
CA VAL A 67 -7.65 4.93 -3.44
C VAL A 67 -8.26 6.28 -3.05
N ARG A 68 -7.73 6.89 -1.98
CA ARG A 68 -8.09 8.21 -1.48
C ARG A 68 -6.84 8.97 -1.04
N LEU A 69 -6.81 10.26 -1.36
CA LEU A 69 -5.89 11.21 -0.74
C LEU A 69 -6.67 11.95 0.34
N CYS A 70 -6.43 11.60 1.60
CA CYS A 70 -7.10 12.15 2.77
C CYS A 70 -6.31 13.37 3.26
N ARG A 71 -6.94 14.55 3.21
CA ARG A 71 -6.34 15.83 3.64
C ARG A 71 -6.70 16.23 5.05
N ASN A 72 -7.73 15.60 5.62
CA ASN A 72 -8.19 15.77 6.99
C ASN A 72 -8.61 14.41 7.58
N VAL A 73 -9.00 14.38 8.85
CA VAL A 73 -9.31 13.14 9.60
C VAL A 73 -10.68 12.55 9.25
N GLU A 74 -11.58 13.35 8.67
CA GLU A 74 -12.94 12.93 8.28
C GLU A 74 -13.00 12.30 6.88
N GLU A 75 -12.00 12.60 6.03
CA GLU A 75 -11.79 12.02 4.69
C GLU A 75 -11.13 10.64 4.73
#